data_AF-A0A9P0IDL6-F1
#
_entry.id   AF-A0A9P0IDL6-F1
#
_cell.length_a   1.000
_cell.length_b   1.000
_cell.length_c   1.000
_cell.angle_alpha   90.00
_cell.angle_beta   90.00
_cell.angle_gamma   90.00
#
_symmetry.space_group_name_H-M   'P 1'
#
loop_
_entity.id
_entity.type
_entity.pdbx_description
1 polymer ?
#
loop_
_entity_poly.entity_id
_entity_poly.type
_entity_poly.pdbx_seq_one_letter_code
_entity_poly.pdbx_strand_id
1 'polypeptide(L)'
;MRSTLTRELVWILANDWDFAKSETVPLFARFMFLEFPTLVHPLMNDNILREMEDASKIAVLEIITKPGTMRLAEAKSPRFIYTHLALSLLPAQLLDTAMIVFM
;
A
#
# COMPACT_ATOMS: atom_id res chain seq x y z
N MET A 1 4.68 -4.80 14.46
CA MET A 1 3.65 -4.19 15.34
C MET A 1 3.60 -2.66 15.26
N ARG A 2 4.73 -1.95 15.15
CA ARG A 2 4.74 -0.47 15.20
C ARG A 2 4.12 0.20 13.96
N SER A 3 4.50 -0.21 12.74
CA SER A 3 4.01 0.39 11.49
C SER A 3 2.51 0.21 11.26
N THR A 4 1.94 -0.92 11.65
CA THR A 4 0.49 -1.19 11.53
C THR A 4 -0.33 -0.19 12.37
N LEU A 5 0.06 0.07 13.61
CA LEU A 5 -0.65 1.00 14.49
C LEU A 5 -0.59 2.43 13.96
N THR A 6 0.59 2.88 13.50
CA THR A 6 0.74 4.23 12.94
C THR A 6 -0.10 4.42 11.69
N ARG A 7 -0.14 3.43 10.80
CA ARG A 7 -1.01 3.48 9.62
C ARG A 7 -2.48 3.64 10.01
N GLU A 8 -2.93 2.92 11.04
CA GLU A 8 -4.29 3.02 11.54
C GLU A 8 -4.58 4.42 12.10
N LEU A 9 -3.72 4.93 12.97
CA LEU A 9 -3.88 6.26 13.60
C LEU A 9 -3.88 7.39 12.57
N VAL A 10 -2.97 7.35 11.60
CA VAL A 10 -2.91 8.35 10.52
C VAL A 10 -4.17 8.31 9.67
N TRP A 11 -4.68 7.11 9.35
CA TRP A 11 -5.90 6.97 8.56
C TRP A 11 -7.12 7.53 9.28
N ILE A 12 -7.31 7.18 10.56
CA ILE A 12 -8.42 7.67 11.36
C ILE A 12 -8.37 9.19 11.48
N LEU A 13 -7.19 9.75 11.77
CA LEU A 13 -6.99 11.20 11.88
C LEU A 13 -7.31 11.92 10.56
N ALA A 14 -6.89 11.37 9.42
CA ALA A 14 -7.14 11.95 8.11
C ALA A 14 -8.58 11.76 7.59
N ASN A 15 -9.39 10.95 8.27
CA ASN A 15 -10.80 10.71 7.96
C ASN A 15 -11.71 11.17 9.12
N ASP A 16 -11.37 12.28 9.78
CA ASP A 16 -12.21 12.92 10.80
C ASP A 16 -12.68 12.00 11.94
N TRP A 17 -11.82 11.07 12.37
CA TRP A 17 -12.12 10.10 13.41
C TRP A 17 -13.27 9.13 13.07
N ASP A 18 -13.47 8.84 11.79
CA ASP A 18 -14.47 7.86 11.32
C ASP A 18 -14.02 6.42 11.59
N PHE A 19 -14.26 5.96 12.82
CA PHE A 19 -13.93 4.60 13.26
C PHE A 19 -14.72 3.51 12.51
N ALA A 20 -15.98 3.79 12.12
CA ALA A 20 -16.81 2.83 11.38
C ALA A 20 -16.22 2.55 9.99
N LYS A 21 -15.74 3.59 9.31
CA LYS A 21 -14.99 3.43 8.06
C LYS A 21 -13.67 2.71 8.26
N SER A 22 -12.97 2.96 9.36
CA SER A 22 -11.70 2.30 9.67
C SER A 22 -11.86 0.79 9.90
N GLU A 23 -12.95 0.39 10.54
CA GLU A 23 -13.31 -1.01 10.79
C GLU A 23 -13.69 -1.74 9.50
N THR A 24 -14.44 -1.08 8.62
CA THR A 24 -14.96 -1.70 7.39
C THR A 24 -13.95 -1.77 6.26
N VAL A 25 -13.05 -0.79 6.13
CA VAL A 25 -12.06 -0.77 5.05
C VAL A 25 -10.74 -1.39 5.53
N PRO A 26 -10.25 -2.49 4.95
CA PRO A 26 -9.04 -3.15 5.42
C PRO A 26 -7.78 -2.33 5.10
N LEU A 27 -6.76 -2.44 5.96
CA LEU A 27 -5.51 -1.67 5.88
C LEU A 27 -4.76 -1.77 4.54
N PHE A 28 -4.84 -2.92 3.85
CA PHE A 28 -4.21 -3.12 2.54
C PHE A 28 -4.92 -2.38 1.41
N ALA A 29 -6.21 -2.06 1.58
CA ALA A 29 -6.97 -1.25 0.64
C ALA A 29 -6.76 0.26 0.89
N ARG A 30 -6.42 0.62 2.13
CA ARG A 30 -6.19 2.01 2.56
C ARG A 30 -4.80 2.52 2.18
N PHE A 31 -3.76 1.70 2.38
CA PHE A 31 -2.38 2.07 2.10
C PHE A 31 -1.80 1.22 0.98
N MET A 32 -1.21 1.89 -0.01
CA MET A 32 -0.38 1.23 -1.00
C MET A 32 0.96 0.83 -0.39
N PHE A 33 1.26 -0.46 -0.38
CA PHE A 33 2.58 -0.95 -0.01
C PHE A 33 3.52 -0.86 -1.22
N LEU A 34 4.43 0.13 -1.21
CA LEU A 34 5.16 0.57 -2.40
C LEU A 34 6.04 -0.53 -3.01
N GLU A 35 6.78 -1.25 -2.19
CA GLU A 35 7.76 -2.25 -2.62
C GLU A 35 7.21 -3.69 -2.64
N PHE A 36 5.92 -3.91 -2.37
CA PHE A 36 5.35 -5.27 -2.40
C PHE A 36 5.68 -6.09 -3.65
N PRO A 37 5.66 -5.51 -4.88
CA PRO A 37 6.03 -6.24 -6.10
C PRO A 37 7.42 -6.88 -6.07
N THR A 38 8.37 -6.31 -5.32
CA THR A 38 9.74 -6.84 -5.25
C THR A 38 9.83 -8.09 -4.38
N LEU A 39 8.81 -8.34 -3.56
CA LEU A 39 8.72 -9.49 -2.66
C LEU A 39 8.10 -10.73 -3.34
N VAL A 40 7.51 -10.55 -4.53
CA VAL A 40 6.81 -11.62 -5.24
C VAL A 40 7.55 -11.94 -6.54
N HIS A 41 8.21 -13.09 -6.58
CA HIS A 41 8.84 -13.57 -7.80
C HIS A 41 7.77 -13.88 -8.87
N PRO A 42 7.98 -13.53 -10.16
CA PRO A 42 6.98 -13.75 -11.21
C PRO A 42 6.47 -15.19 -11.29
N LEU A 43 7.37 -16.18 -11.20
CA LEU A 43 6.97 -17.61 -11.19
C LEU A 43 6.08 -17.98 -10.00
N MET A 44 6.27 -17.35 -8.85
CA MET A 44 5.42 -17.59 -7.69
C MET A 44 4.05 -16.96 -7.90
N ASN A 45 3.99 -15.78 -8.51
CA ASN A 45 2.74 -15.14 -8.90
C ASN A 45 1.94 -16.02 -9.86
N ASP A 46 2.58 -16.56 -10.90
CA ASP A 46 1.94 -17.44 -11.89
C ASP A 46 1.37 -18.72 -11.24
N ASN A 47 2.11 -19.32 -10.30
CA ASN A 47 1.63 -20.50 -9.57
C ASN A 47 0.41 -20.17 -8.71
N ILE A 48 0.45 -19.07 -7.97
CA ILE A 48 -0.68 -18.61 -7.14
C ILE A 48 -1.91 -18.37 -8.02
N LEU A 49 -1.74 -17.71 -9.18
CA LEU A 49 -2.83 -17.42 -10.11
C LEU A 49 -3.47 -18.69 -10.71
N ARG A 50 -2.70 -19.78 -10.87
CA ARG A 50 -3.22 -21.06 -11.40
C ARG A 50 -4.06 -21.83 -10.38
N GLU A 51 -3.71 -21.72 -9.10
CA GLU A 51 -4.37 -22.46 -8.01
C GLU A 51 -5.53 -21.67 -7.38
N MET A 52 -5.59 -20.36 -7.61
CA MET A 52 -6.66 -19.51 -7.09
C MET A 52 -7.92 -19.58 -7.95
N GLU A 53 -9.05 -19.83 -7.30
CA GLU A 53 -10.38 -19.83 -7.94
C GLU A 53 -11.14 -18.50 -7.73
N ASP A 54 -10.78 -17.74 -6.68
CA ASP A 54 -11.46 -16.51 -6.31
C ASP A 54 -11.02 -15.33 -7.19
N ALA A 55 -11.86 -15.00 -8.17
CA ALA A 55 -11.64 -13.91 -9.12
C ALA A 55 -11.38 -12.54 -8.44
N SER A 56 -11.96 -12.29 -7.27
CA SER A 56 -11.74 -11.02 -6.56
C SER A 56 -10.33 -10.95 -6.01
N LYS A 57 -9.83 -12.06 -5.45
CA LYS A 57 -8.46 -12.13 -4.94
C LYS A 57 -7.43 -12.16 -6.07
N ILE A 58 -7.74 -12.78 -7.20
CA ILE A 58 -6.91 -12.72 -8.42
C ILE A 58 -6.74 -11.27 -8.88
N ALA A 59 -7.83 -10.51 -9.00
CA ALA A 59 -7.77 -9.10 -9.40
C ALA A 59 -6.94 -8.26 -8.42
N VAL A 60 -7.07 -8.52 -7.11
CA VAL A 60 -6.22 -7.85 -6.10
C VAL A 60 -4.76 -8.23 -6.29
N LEU A 61 -4.44 -9.51 -6.52
CA LEU A 61 -3.07 -9.99 -6.71
C LEU A 61 -2.40 -9.35 -7.93
N GLU A 62 -3.11 -9.30 -9.07
CA GLU A 62 -2.64 -8.65 -10.29
C GLU A 62 -2.38 -7.15 -10.07
N ILE A 63 -3.23 -6.48 -9.28
CA ILE A 63 -3.01 -5.07 -8.95
C ILE A 63 -1.79 -4.91 -8.04
N ILE A 64 -1.64 -5.73 -6.99
CA ILE A 64 -0.58 -5.52 -6.00
C ILE A 64 0.81 -5.90 -6.49
N THR A 65 0.91 -6.76 -7.52
CA THR A 65 2.17 -7.18 -8.13
C THR A 65 2.66 -6.26 -9.26
N LYS A 66 1.85 -5.30 -9.71
CA LYS A 66 2.32 -4.23 -10.62
C LYS A 66 3.33 -3.33 -9.91
N PRO A 67 4.36 -2.82 -10.62
CA PRO A 67 5.34 -1.90 -10.03
C PRO A 67 4.68 -0.76 -9.26
N GLY A 68 5.09 -0.56 -8.00
CA GLY A 68 4.46 0.39 -7.09
C GLY A 68 4.49 1.83 -7.60
N THR A 69 5.53 2.21 -8.35
CA THR A 69 5.64 3.52 -9.00
C THR A 69 4.54 3.76 -10.04
N MET A 70 4.22 2.75 -10.86
CA MET A 70 3.14 2.85 -11.86
C MET A 70 1.78 2.95 -11.18
N ARG A 71 1.54 2.10 -10.18
CA ARG A 71 0.31 2.18 -9.37
C ARG A 71 0.14 3.55 -8.71
N LEU A 72 1.23 4.12 -8.20
CA LEU A 72 1.22 5.41 -7.52
C LEU A 72 0.98 6.59 -8.46
N ALA A 73 1.44 6.49 -9.71
CA ALA A 73 1.20 7.49 -10.75
C ALA A 73 -0.28 7.55 -11.15
N GLU A 74 -0.99 6.41 -11.14
CA GLU A 74 -2.41 6.30 -11.47
C GLU A 74 -3.34 6.56 -10.26
N ALA A 75 -2.81 6.54 -9.04
CA ALA A 75 -3.60 6.67 -7.82
C ALA A 75 -4.20 8.07 -7.65
N LYS A 76 -5.49 8.12 -7.31
CA LYS A 76 -6.21 9.37 -7.00
C LYS A 76 -5.82 9.89 -5.61
N SER A 77 -5.84 11.22 -5.44
CA SER A 77 -5.68 11.86 -4.14
C SER A 77 -6.96 11.74 -3.27
N PRO A 78 -6.84 11.68 -1.93
CA PRO A 78 -5.61 11.63 -1.15
C PRO A 78 -4.93 10.24 -1.20
N ARG A 79 -3.60 10.22 -1.29
CA ARG A 79 -2.79 8.99 -1.40
C ARG A 79 -2.15 8.65 -0.07
N PHE A 80 -2.33 7.42 0.39
CA PHE A 80 -1.67 6.89 1.59
C PHE A 80 -0.71 5.79 1.17
N ILE A 81 0.57 5.98 1.51
CA ILE A 81 1.67 5.12 1.05
C ILE A 81 2.36 4.54 2.27
N TYR A 82 2.71 3.27 2.19
CA TYR A 82 3.50 2.56 3.17
C TYR A 82 4.74 1.98 2.51
N THR A 83 5.89 2.11 3.15
CA THR A 83 7.17 1.56 2.66
C THR A 83 8.15 1.35 3.81
N HIS A 84 9.05 0.37 3.64
CA HIS A 84 10.23 0.15 4.46
C HIS A 84 11.52 0.63 3.78
N LEU A 85 11.41 1.21 2.57
CA LEU A 85 12.57 1.73 1.87
C LEU A 85 13.19 2.89 2.68
N ALA A 86 14.52 2.90 2.74
CA ALA A 86 15.25 4.03 3.29
C ALA A 86 14.96 5.30 2.47
N LEU A 87 14.99 6.47 3.12
CA LEU A 87 14.77 7.76 2.45
C LEU A 87 15.72 7.99 1.25
N SER A 88 16.93 7.42 1.29
CA SER A 88 17.90 7.48 0.20
C SER A 88 17.49 6.72 -1.07
N LEU A 89 16.52 5.80 -0.98
CA LEU A 89 15.94 5.07 -2.11
C LEU A 89 14.66 5.72 -2.63
N LEU A 90 14.24 6.84 -2.03
CA LEU A 90 13.06 7.61 -2.40
C LEU A 90 13.49 8.95 -3.03
N PRO A 91 12.57 9.69 -3.69
CA PRO A 91 12.90 11.00 -4.27
C PRO A 91 13.48 11.95 -3.20
N ALA A 92 14.56 12.66 -3.52
CA ALA A 92 15.23 13.54 -2.57
C ALA A 92 14.34 14.70 -2.07
N GLN A 93 13.40 15.16 -2.91
CA GLN A 93 12.45 16.25 -2.60
C GLN A 93 11.16 15.73 -1.93
N LEU A 94 11.15 14.49 -1.44
CA LEU A 94 9.93 13.89 -0.88
C LEU A 94 9.42 14.65 0.35
N LEU A 95 10.34 15.14 1.20
CA LEU A 95 9.99 15.90 2.41
C LEU A 95 9.40 17.29 2.10
N ASP A 96 9.65 17.84 0.90
CA ASP A 96 9.09 19.12 0.47
C ASP A 96 7.65 18.99 -0.03
N THR A 97 7.23 17.77 -0.38
CA THR A 97 5.99 17.51 -1.15
C THR A 97 5.03 16.56 -0.45
N ALA A 98 5.47 15.81 0.56
CA ALA A 98 4.66 14.83 1.27
C ALA A 98 4.93 14.86 2.78
N MET A 99 3.91 14.56 3.57
CA MET A 99 4.06 14.30 5.00
C MET A 99 4.54 12.87 5.23
N ILE A 100 5.60 12.71 6.02
CA ILE A 100 6.18 11.40 6.35
C ILE A 100 6.11 11.18 7.86
N VAL A 101 5.67 9.98 8.26
CA VAL A 101 5.80 9.49 9.64
C VAL A 101 6.80 8.34 9.63
N PHE A 102 7.96 8.55 10.25
CA PHE A 102 9.03 7.56 10.35
C PHE A 102 9.02 6.90 11.73
N MET A 103 9.36 5.62 11.82
CA MET A 103 9.38 4.87 13.09
C MET A 103 10.29 3.64 13.07
#